data_AF-A0A1M6B0W2-F1
#
_entry.id   AF-A0A1M6B0W2-F1
#
_cell.length_a   1.000
_cell.length_b   1.000
_cell.length_c   1.000
_cell.angle_alpha   90.00
_cell.angle_beta   90.00
_cell.angle_gamma   90.00
#
_symmetry.space_group_name_H-M   'P 1'
#
loop_
_entity.id
_entity.type
_entity.pdbx_description
1 polymer ?
#
loop_
_entity_poly.entity_id
_entity_poly.type
_entity_poly.pdbx_seq_one_letter_code
_entity_poly.pdbx_strand_id
1 'polypeptide(L)'
;MTATKSRPREAKLFRNNRSQAVRIPAEFELPGDSVLIRREGTKLIIEPVTGPRNIVELLAQWRKDEPLAPEDQFPDIPDTPSVPEDVL
;
A
#
# COMPACT_ATOMS: atom_id res chain seq x y z
N MET A 1 -7.62 -3.15 -17.30
CA MET A 1 -7.93 -1.76 -16.89
C MET A 1 -7.49 -0.85 -18.04
N THR A 2 -8.43 -0.35 -18.83
CA THR A 2 -8.14 0.43 -20.02
C THR A 2 -7.71 1.83 -19.59
N ALA A 3 -6.47 2.24 -19.89
CA ALA A 3 -5.98 3.57 -19.56
C ALA A 3 -6.70 4.62 -20.43
N THR A 4 -7.68 5.31 -19.85
CA THR A 4 -8.34 6.45 -20.51
C THR A 4 -7.34 7.58 -20.64
N LYS A 5 -6.97 7.93 -21.87
CA LYS A 5 -6.00 9.00 -22.15
C LYS A 5 -6.67 10.37 -21.95
N SER A 6 -6.64 10.88 -20.72
CA SER A 6 -7.11 12.23 -20.38
C SER A 6 -6.16 13.29 -20.95
N ARG A 7 -6.70 14.36 -21.56
CA ARG A 7 -5.90 15.50 -22.04
C ARG A 7 -5.29 16.24 -20.84
N PRO A 8 -4.05 16.76 -20.91
CA PRO A 8 -3.45 17.53 -19.83
C PRO A 8 -4.32 18.72 -19.45
N ARG A 9 -4.51 18.95 -18.16
CA ARG A 9 -5.24 20.10 -17.63
C ARG A 9 -4.37 20.87 -16.66
N GLU A 10 -4.43 22.19 -16.74
CA GLU A 10 -3.75 23.05 -15.79
C GLU A 10 -4.48 23.00 -14.44
N ALA A 11 -3.75 22.69 -13.38
CA ALA A 11 -4.27 22.63 -12.02
C ALA A 11 -3.60 23.72 -11.17
N LYS A 12 -4.38 24.36 -10.30
CA LYS A 12 -3.87 25.43 -9.43
C LYS A 12 -3.17 24.83 -8.21
N LEU A 13 -1.95 25.29 -7.95
CA LEU A 13 -1.22 25.02 -6.71
C LEU A 13 -1.74 25.94 -5.60
N PHE A 14 -1.90 25.37 -4.40
CA PHE A 14 -2.29 26.11 -3.21
C PHE A 14 -1.49 25.64 -1.99
N ARG A 15 -1.64 26.34 -0.87
CA ARG A 15 -0.99 25.97 0.40
C ARG A 15 -2.02 25.35 1.33
N ASN A 16 -1.65 24.22 1.95
CA ASN A 16 -2.37 23.62 3.06
C ASN A 16 -1.46 23.70 4.29
N ASN A 17 -1.68 24.69 5.16
CA ASN A 17 -0.77 25.01 6.26
C ASN A 17 0.68 25.21 5.77
N ARG A 18 1.58 24.30 6.16
CA ARG A 18 3.01 24.33 5.80
C ARG A 18 3.34 23.55 4.52
N SER A 19 2.37 22.83 3.93
CA SER A 19 2.57 22.04 2.71
C SER A 19 1.98 22.70 1.46
N GLN A 20 2.50 22.32 0.29
CA GLN A 20 1.91 22.65 -1.00
C GLN A 20 0.94 21.54 -1.39
N ALA A 21 -0.18 21.89 -2.01
CA ALA A 21 -1.20 20.98 -2.45
C ALA A 21 -1.70 21.34 -3.87
N VAL A 22 -2.21 20.34 -4.58
CA VAL A 22 -2.85 20.47 -5.89
C VAL A 22 -4.27 19.92 -5.78
N ARG A 23 -5.26 20.62 -6.36
CA ARG A 23 -6.62 20.07 -6.47
C ARG A 23 -6.63 19.14 -7.68
N ILE A 24 -6.92 17.86 -7.45
CA ILE A 24 -7.07 16.87 -8.50
C ILE A 24 -8.50 17.01 -9.06
N PRO A 25 -8.69 17.39 -10.34
CA PRO A 25 -10.01 17.40 -10.96
C PRO A 25 -10.62 16.00 -11.00
N ALA A 26 -11.95 15.89 -10.96
CA ALA A 26 -12.66 14.61 -10.86
C ALA A 26 -12.31 13.62 -11.99
N GLU A 27 -12.00 14.12 -13.18
CA GLU A 27 -11.56 13.28 -14.31
C GLU A 27 -10.19 12.62 -14.11
N PHE A 28 -9.40 13.06 -13.13
CA PHE A 28 -8.09 12.49 -12.75
C PHE A 28 -8.11 11.86 -11.35
N GLU A 29 -9.31 11.64 -10.77
CA GLU A 29 -9.44 11.06 -9.44
C GLU A 29 -8.81 9.66 -9.38
N LEU A 30 -7.94 9.45 -8.39
CA LEU A 30 -7.27 8.18 -8.15
C LEU A 30 -8.10 7.35 -7.15
N PRO A 31 -8.16 6.02 -7.31
CA PRO A 31 -8.85 5.18 -6.37
C PRO A 31 -8.11 5.14 -5.02
N GLY A 32 -8.89 5.08 -3.93
CA GLY A 32 -8.36 4.97 -2.57
C GLY A 32 -8.27 6.30 -1.83
N ASP A 33 -7.62 6.27 -0.67
CA ASP A 33 -7.43 7.41 0.24
C ASP A 33 -5.97 7.91 0.29
N SER A 34 -5.05 7.16 -0.33
CA SER A 34 -3.61 7.34 -0.20
C SER A 34 -2.92 7.14 -1.55
N VAL A 35 -1.85 7.93 -1.78
CA VAL A 35 -1.07 7.91 -3.02
C VAL A 35 0.42 7.91 -2.73
N LEU A 36 1.21 7.26 -3.60
CA LEU A 36 2.65 7.35 -3.65
C LEU A 36 3.04 8.53 -4.55
N ILE A 37 4.00 9.33 -4.09
CA ILE A 37 4.53 10.47 -4.85
C ILE A 37 6.02 10.26 -5.03
N ARG A 38 6.49 10.30 -6.28
CA ARG A 38 7.91 10.23 -6.63
C ARG A 38 8.28 11.29 -7.66
N ARG A 39 9.54 11.69 -7.68
CA ARG A 39 10.06 12.72 -8.59
C ARG A 39 10.96 12.08 -9.65
N GLU A 40 10.66 12.37 -10.92
CA GLU A 40 11.52 12.05 -12.06
C GLU A 40 11.89 13.35 -12.79
N GLY A 41 13.10 13.85 -12.53
CA GLY A 41 13.55 15.14 -13.05
C GLY A 41 12.63 16.29 -12.62
N THR A 42 11.98 16.93 -13.60
CA THR A 42 11.04 18.03 -13.37
C THR A 42 9.60 17.57 -13.13
N LYS A 43 9.31 16.27 -13.24
CA LYS A 43 7.96 15.70 -13.12
C LYS A 43 7.74 15.13 -11.72
N LEU A 44 6.54 15.33 -11.18
CA LEU A 44 6.02 14.57 -10.05
C LEU A 44 5.08 13.51 -10.60
N ILE A 45 5.31 12.26 -10.21
CA ILE A 45 4.50 11.10 -10.57
C ILE A 45 3.73 10.69 -9.32
N ILE A 46 2.41 10.61 -9.46
CA ILE A 46 1.48 10.27 -8.39
C ILE A 46 0.77 8.98 -8.80
N GLU A 47 0.90 7.95 -7.97
CA GLU A 47 0.35 6.61 -8.23
C GLU A 47 -0.51 6.19 -7.04
N PRO A 48 -1.66 5.51 -7.25
CA PRO A 48 -2.48 5.03 -6.14
C PRO A 48 -1.72 3.99 -5.33
N VAL A 49 -1.88 3.99 -4.01
CA VAL A 49 -1.39 2.88 -3.18
C VAL A 49 -2.24 1.66 -3.47
N THR A 50 -1.64 0.63 -4.06
CA THR A 50 -2.29 -0.66 -4.31
C THR A 50 -1.86 -1.67 -3.24
N GLY A 51 -2.84 -2.30 -2.60
CA GLY A 51 -2.60 -3.33 -1.58
C GLY A 51 -3.50 -3.15 -0.36
N PRO A 52 -3.41 -4.09 0.59
CA PRO A 52 -4.17 -4.03 1.82
C PRO A 52 -3.71 -2.85 2.68
N ARG A 53 -4.65 -2.02 3.13
CA ARG A 53 -4.39 -0.78 3.87
C ARG A 53 -4.11 -1.01 5.35
N ASN A 54 -4.50 -2.18 5.86
CA ASN A 54 -4.39 -2.54 7.26
C ASN A 54 -4.17 -4.05 7.41
N ILE A 55 -3.83 -4.47 8.62
CA ILE A 55 -3.55 -5.89 8.93
C ILE A 55 -4.75 -6.79 8.64
N VAL A 56 -5.99 -6.29 8.78
CA VAL A 56 -7.20 -7.08 8.54
C VAL A 56 -7.37 -7.38 7.05
N GLU A 57 -7.21 -6.36 6.19
CA GLU A 57 -7.23 -6.53 4.73
C GLU A 57 -6.09 -7.45 4.27
N LEU A 58 -4.91 -7.33 4.87
CA LEU A 58 -3.75 -8.17 4.54
C LEU A 58 -4.02 -9.64 4.88
N LEU A 59 -4.52 -9.91 6.09
CA LEU A 59 -4.89 -11.26 6.50
C LEU A 59 -6.03 -11.83 5.65
N ALA A 60 -7.01 -11.01 5.26
CA ALA A 60 -8.09 -11.43 4.38
C ALA A 60 -7.60 -11.75 2.97
N GLN A 61 -6.55 -11.07 2.49
CA GLN A 61 -5.88 -11.38 1.23
C GLN A 61 -5.10 -12.69 1.35
N TRP A 62 -4.26 -12.85 2.37
CA TRP A 62 -3.48 -14.08 2.59
C TRP A 62 -4.35 -15.34 2.74
N ARG A 63 -5.56 -15.21 3.29
CA ARG A 63 -6.53 -16.32 3.33
C ARG A 63 -7.05 -16.76 1.96
N LYS A 64 -6.93 -15.92 0.92
CA LYS A 64 -7.34 -16.22 -0.46
C LYS A 64 -6.18 -16.67 -1.32
N ASP A 65 -4.94 -16.43 -0.88
CA ASP A 65 -3.75 -16.83 -1.61
C ASP A 65 -3.55 -18.36 -1.50
N GLU A 66 -2.89 -18.95 -2.48
CA GLU A 66 -2.58 -20.38 -2.47
C GLU A 66 -1.69 -20.71 -1.27
N PRO A 67 -1.90 -21.86 -0.59
CA PRO A 67 -0.99 -22.32 0.45
C PRO A 67 0.45 -22.40 -0.04
N LEU A 68 1.40 -22.22 0.89
CA LEU A 68 2.82 -22.36 0.60
C LEU A 68 3.13 -23.76 0.08
N ALA A 69 4.05 -23.83 -0.89
CA ALA A 69 4.55 -25.09 -1.42
C ALA A 69 5.21 -25.91 -0.29
N PRO A 70 5.23 -27.26 -0.38
CA PRO A 70 5.80 -28.11 0.67
C PRO A 70 7.22 -27.74 1.09
N GLU A 71 8.05 -27.27 0.15
CA GLU A 71 9.41 -26.80 0.38
C GLU A 71 9.52 -25.51 1.19
N ASP A 72 8.46 -24.69 1.19
CA ASP A 72 8.36 -23.42 1.91
C ASP A 72 7.57 -23.55 3.23
N GLN A 73 7.08 -24.74 3.57
CA GLN A 73 6.37 -24.96 4.83
C GLN A 73 7.34 -24.90 6.02
N PHE A 74 6.85 -24.28 7.10
CA PHE A 74 7.57 -24.32 8.37
C PHE A 74 7.66 -25.76 8.88
N PRO A 75 8.77 -26.14 9.54
CA PRO A 75 8.87 -27.44 10.19
C PRO A 75 7.81 -27.58 11.28
N ASP A 76 7.42 -28.81 11.59
CA ASP A 76 6.56 -29.09 12.74
C ASP A 76 7.26 -28.64 14.02
N ILE A 77 6.70 -27.64 14.69
CA ILE A 77 7.17 -27.18 15.99
C ILE A 77 6.28 -27.86 17.05
N PRO A 78 6.84 -28.75 17.89
CA PRO A 78 6.08 -29.35 18.97
C PRO A 78 5.69 -28.27 19.98
N ASP A 79 4.41 -28.22 20.34
CA ASP A 79 3.87 -27.33 21.36
C ASP A 79 4.29 -27.83 22.76
N THR A 80 5.57 -27.61 23.07
CA THR A 80 6.15 -27.98 24.36
C THR A 80 5.84 -26.92 25.39
N PRO A 81 5.37 -27.29 26.60
CA PRO A 81 5.13 -26.32 27.65
C PRO A 81 6.44 -25.61 28.00
N SER A 82 6.34 -24.32 28.32
CA SER A 82 7.49 -23.52 28.75
C SER A 82 8.16 -24.17 29.96
N VAL A 83 9.48 -24.34 29.90
CA VAL A 83 10.27 -24.69 31.07
C VAL A 83 10.46 -23.44 31.95
N PRO A 84 10.41 -23.57 33.28
CA PRO A 84 10.80 -22.47 34.16
C PRO A 84 12.25 -22.08 33.86
N GLU A 85 12.49 -20.82 33.50
CA GLU A 85 13.84 -20.27 33.47
C GLU A 85 14.17 -19.68 34.84
N ASP A 86 15.33 -20.05 35.39
CA ASP A 86 15.89 -19.38 36.56
C ASP A 86 16.39 -18.00 36.11
N VAL A 87 15.50 -17.00 36.15
CA VAL A 87 15.88 -15.60 35.95
C VAL A 87 16.57 -15.11 37.23
N LEU A 88 17.89 -14.93 37.15
CA LEU A 88 18.75 -14.40 38.23
C LEU A 88 18.43 -12.93 38.58
#